data_AF-A0A376MNF4-F1
#
_entry.id   AF-A0A376MNF4-F1
#
_cell.length_a   1.000
_cell.length_b   1.000
_cell.length_c   1.000
_cell.angle_alpha   90.00
_cell.angle_beta   90.00
_cell.angle_gamma   90.00
#
_symmetry.space_group_name_H-M   'P 1'
#
loop_
_entity.id
_entity.type
_entity.pdbx_description
1 polymer ?
#
loop_
_entity_poly.entity_id
_entity_poly.type
_entity_poly.pdbx_seq_one_letter_code
_entity_poly.pdbx_strand_id
1 'polypeptide(L)'
;MTQHCACGNSGCLETNCSGMALRRWYEQQPRNYPLSDLFVHAENAPFVQSLLENAARAIATSINLFDPDAVILGGGVMDMPAFPRETLIAMTQKYLRRPLPYQVVRFIAASSSDFNGAQGAAILAHQRFLPQSCAKVP
;
A
#
# COMPACT_ATOMS: atom_id res chain seq x y z
N MET A 1 0.87 -23.55 10.05
CA MET A 1 1.14 -22.74 11.26
C MET A 1 0.97 -21.28 10.90
N THR A 2 0.07 -20.57 11.59
CA THR A 2 -0.15 -19.13 11.42
C THR A 2 1.09 -18.36 11.89
N GLN A 3 1.60 -17.46 11.05
CA GLN A 3 2.76 -16.63 11.39
C GLN A 3 2.39 -15.61 12.47
N HIS A 4 3.32 -15.33 13.40
CA HIS A 4 3.16 -14.29 14.41
C HIS A 4 3.62 -12.95 13.84
N CYS A 5 2.82 -11.91 14.04
CA CYS A 5 3.15 -10.55 13.63
C CYS A 5 3.97 -9.85 14.72
N ALA A 6 4.73 -8.83 14.34
CA ALA A 6 5.45 -7.96 15.27
C ALA A 6 4.52 -7.25 16.26
N CYS A 7 3.22 -7.11 15.95
CA CYS A 7 2.23 -6.58 16.88
C CYS A 7 1.78 -7.58 17.97
N GLY A 8 2.29 -8.82 17.96
CA GLY A 8 1.96 -9.89 18.92
C GLY A 8 0.77 -10.78 18.52
N ASN A 9 -0.04 -10.36 17.54
CA ASN A 9 -1.16 -11.14 17.05
C ASN A 9 -0.73 -12.23 16.05
N SER A 10 -1.60 -13.24 15.86
CA SER A 10 -1.45 -14.25 14.82
C SER A 10 -2.37 -13.97 13.63
N GLY A 11 -1.91 -14.30 12.42
CA GLY A 11 -2.75 -14.18 11.22
C GLY A 11 -2.98 -12.76 10.69
N CYS A 12 -2.18 -11.78 11.11
CA CYS A 12 -2.25 -10.43 10.54
C CYS A 12 -1.93 -10.44 9.04
N LEU A 13 -2.63 -9.59 8.29
CA LEU A 13 -2.38 -9.41 6.86
C LEU A 13 -0.90 -9.12 6.56
N GLU A 14 -0.24 -8.30 7.37
CA GLU A 14 1.18 -7.97 7.23
C GLU A 14 2.11 -9.19 7.21
N THR A 15 1.71 -10.31 7.82
CA THR A 15 2.53 -11.53 7.80
C THR A 15 2.60 -12.18 6.42
N ASN A 16 1.66 -11.87 5.53
CA ASN A 16 1.54 -12.40 4.17
C ASN A 16 1.66 -11.33 3.08
N CYS A 17 1.39 -10.07 3.40
CA CYS A 17 1.30 -8.96 2.47
C CYS A 17 2.04 -7.73 3.01
N SER A 18 3.37 -7.78 3.01
CA SER A 18 4.24 -6.68 3.44
C SER A 18 5.62 -6.78 2.80
N GLY A 19 6.43 -5.72 2.93
CA GLY A 19 7.84 -5.75 2.55
C GLY A 19 8.63 -6.83 3.31
N MET A 20 8.28 -7.10 4.58
CA MET A 20 8.88 -8.20 5.35
C MET A 20 8.51 -9.57 4.79
N ALA A 21 7.27 -9.75 4.32
CA ALA A 21 6.85 -10.98 3.65
C ALA A 21 7.62 -11.20 2.34
N LEU A 22 7.82 -10.14 1.53
CA LEU A 22 8.64 -10.19 0.31
C LEU A 22 10.10 -10.54 0.62
N ARG A 23 10.70 -9.87 1.60
CA ARG A 23 12.08 -10.12 2.03
C ARG A 23 12.27 -11.57 2.47
N ARG A 24 11.38 -12.07 3.32
CA ARG A 24 11.42 -13.46 3.80
C ARG A 24 11.30 -14.47 2.66
N TRP A 25 10.43 -14.22 1.69
CA TRP A 25 10.31 -15.09 0.50
C TRP A 25 11.57 -15.02 -0.38
N TYR A 26 12.13 -13.83 -0.56
CA TYR A 26 13.34 -13.62 -1.35
C TYR A 26 14.54 -14.37 -0.74
N GLU A 27 14.71 -14.30 0.59
CA GLU A 27 15.83 -14.89 1.34
C GLU A 27 15.77 -16.42 1.49
N GLN A 28 14.68 -17.08 1.07
CA GLN A 28 14.53 -18.54 1.14
C GLN A 28 15.52 -19.32 0.26
N GLN A 29 16.07 -18.67 -0.77
CA GLN A 29 17.05 -19.27 -1.68
C GLN A 29 17.94 -18.18 -2.28
N PRO A 30 19.16 -18.52 -2.73
CA PRO A 30 20.00 -17.58 -3.46
C PRO A 30 19.29 -17.01 -4.70
N ARG A 31 19.47 -15.70 -4.93
CA ARG A 31 18.96 -14.97 -6.10
C ARG A 31 20.13 -14.32 -6.83
N ASN A 32 19.98 -14.13 -8.14
CA ASN A 32 20.97 -13.53 -9.03
C ASN A 32 20.70 -12.05 -9.34
N TYR A 33 19.77 -11.42 -8.62
CA TYR A 33 19.39 -10.00 -8.71
C TYR A 33 19.16 -9.49 -7.27
N PRO A 34 19.33 -8.19 -6.97
CA PRO A 34 19.10 -7.66 -5.62
C PRO A 34 17.61 -7.59 -5.27
N LEU A 35 17.28 -7.52 -3.96
CA LEU A 35 15.89 -7.41 -3.49
C LEU A 35 15.17 -6.16 -4.03
N SER A 36 15.90 -5.07 -4.29
CA SER A 36 15.34 -3.85 -4.88
C SER A 36 14.68 -4.13 -6.23
N ASP A 37 15.23 -5.07 -7.01
CA ASP A 37 14.81 -5.35 -8.38
C ASP A 37 13.84 -6.54 -8.44
N LEU A 38 13.23 -6.88 -7.30
CA LEU A 38 12.38 -8.07 -7.17
C LEU A 38 11.24 -8.09 -8.20
N PHE A 39 10.56 -6.97 -8.41
CA PHE A 39 9.45 -6.92 -9.37
C PHE A 39 9.93 -6.98 -10.83
N VAL A 40 11.14 -6.49 -11.12
CA VAL A 40 11.75 -6.63 -12.46
C VAL A 40 11.90 -8.10 -12.86
N HIS A 41 12.28 -8.96 -11.91
CA HIS A 41 12.63 -10.36 -12.21
C HIS A 41 11.57 -11.37 -11.81
N ALA A 42 10.70 -11.04 -10.85
CA ALA A 42 9.83 -12.01 -10.19
C ALA A 42 8.41 -11.52 -9.98
N GLU A 43 7.93 -10.51 -10.72
CA GLU A 43 6.52 -10.10 -10.71
C GLU A 43 5.57 -11.31 -10.86
N ASN A 44 5.88 -12.21 -11.80
CA ASN A 44 5.05 -13.38 -12.10
C ASN A 44 5.26 -14.57 -11.16
N ALA A 45 6.12 -14.46 -10.13
CA ALA A 45 6.31 -15.54 -9.18
C ALA A 45 4.99 -15.81 -8.42
N PRO A 46 4.61 -17.08 -8.18
CA PRO A 46 3.34 -17.41 -7.52
C PRO A 46 3.13 -16.72 -6.17
N PHE A 47 4.21 -16.56 -5.39
CA PHE A 47 4.17 -15.83 -4.13
C PHE A 47 3.88 -14.33 -4.33
N VAL A 48 4.53 -13.70 -5.30
CA VAL A 48 4.36 -12.26 -5.59
C VAL A 48 2.95 -11.97 -6.09
N GLN A 49 2.42 -12.82 -6.99
CA GLN A 49 1.03 -12.73 -7.43
C GLN A 49 0.05 -12.92 -6.26
N SER A 50 0.29 -13.89 -5.38
CA SER A 50 -0.54 -14.08 -4.18
C SER A 50 -0.47 -12.88 -3.23
N LEU A 51 0.68 -12.24 -3.13
CA LEU A 51 0.87 -11.02 -2.33
C LEU A 51 0.07 -9.84 -2.91
N LEU A 52 0.15 -9.61 -4.22
CA LEU A 52 -0.62 -8.57 -4.92
C LEU A 52 -2.12 -8.80 -4.78
N GLU A 53 -2.56 -10.06 -4.88
CA GLU A 53 -3.97 -10.42 -4.72
C GLU A 53 -4.47 -10.18 -3.29
N ASN A 54 -3.66 -10.51 -2.28
CA ASN A 54 -3.97 -10.21 -0.88
C ASN A 54 -4.02 -8.70 -0.61
N ALA A 55 -3.09 -7.93 -1.19
CA ALA A 55 -3.10 -6.47 -1.11
C ALA A 55 -4.39 -5.91 -1.73
N ALA A 56 -4.76 -6.38 -2.92
CA ALA A 56 -5.96 -5.97 -3.63
C ALA A 56 -7.23 -6.22 -2.81
N ARG A 57 -7.35 -7.40 -2.20
CA ARG A 57 -8.48 -7.73 -1.31
C ARG A 57 -8.53 -6.84 -0.08
N ALA A 58 -7.38 -6.56 0.52
CA ALA A 58 -7.31 -5.71 1.71
C ALA A 58 -7.70 -4.26 1.40
N ILE A 59 -7.18 -3.70 0.31
CA ILE A 59 -7.53 -2.36 -0.16
C ILE A 59 -9.02 -2.31 -0.52
N ALA A 60 -9.55 -3.29 -1.24
CA ALA A 60 -10.97 -3.34 -1.57
C ALA A 60 -11.86 -3.49 -0.33
N THR A 61 -11.41 -4.24 0.67
CA THR A 61 -12.12 -4.38 1.95
C THR A 61 -12.20 -3.03 2.66
N SER A 62 -11.10 -2.28 2.76
CA SER A 62 -11.14 -0.96 3.38
C SER A 62 -12.00 0.02 2.57
N ILE A 63 -11.91 0.04 1.25
CA ILE A 63 -12.77 0.86 0.39
C ILE A 63 -14.24 0.52 0.60
N ASN A 64 -14.61 -0.76 0.61
CA ASN A 64 -15.99 -1.18 0.78
C ASN A 64 -16.56 -0.81 2.16
N LEU A 65 -15.73 -0.81 3.21
CA LEU A 65 -16.12 -0.48 4.57
C LEU A 65 -16.24 1.04 4.80
N PHE A 66 -15.28 1.81 4.30
CA PHE A 66 -15.19 3.26 4.57
C PHE A 66 -15.84 4.13 3.48
N ASP A 67 -16.11 3.58 2.31
CA ASP A 67 -16.67 4.28 1.14
C ASP A 67 -15.96 5.61 0.82
N PRO A 68 -14.61 5.64 0.72
CA PRO A 68 -13.87 6.89 0.60
C PRO A 68 -13.99 7.51 -0.80
N ASP A 69 -13.90 8.85 -0.86
CA ASP A 69 -13.79 9.57 -2.13
C ASP A 69 -12.51 9.24 -2.92
N ALA A 70 -11.41 8.98 -2.21
CA ALA A 70 -10.11 8.70 -2.80
C ALA A 70 -9.27 7.77 -1.93
N VAL A 71 -8.38 7.02 -2.60
CA VAL A 71 -7.44 6.07 -2.01
C VAL A 71 -6.04 6.42 -2.51
N ILE A 72 -5.16 6.72 -1.57
CA ILE A 72 -3.75 7.03 -1.87
C ILE A 72 -2.94 5.74 -1.70
N LEU A 73 -2.28 5.30 -2.78
CA LEU A 73 -1.45 4.10 -2.80
C LEU A 73 0.04 4.46 -2.81
N GLY A 74 0.80 4.00 -1.83
CA GLY A 74 2.23 4.27 -1.71
C GLY A 74 2.94 3.34 -0.75
N GLY A 75 4.14 3.75 -0.35
CA GLY A 75 5.04 3.02 0.55
C GLY A 75 6.21 2.39 -0.19
N GLY A 76 7.30 2.11 0.53
CA GLY A 76 8.59 1.76 -0.09
C GLY A 76 8.60 0.51 -0.99
N VAL A 77 7.61 -0.39 -0.86
CA VAL A 77 7.44 -1.52 -1.81
C VAL A 77 6.95 -1.02 -3.16
N MET A 78 6.05 -0.03 -3.19
CA MET A 78 5.52 0.55 -4.43
C MET A 78 6.50 1.49 -5.12
N ASP A 79 7.58 1.87 -4.41
CA ASP A 79 8.70 2.66 -4.94
C ASP A 79 9.79 1.76 -5.57
N MET A 80 9.69 0.43 -5.43
CA MET A 80 10.62 -0.50 -6.06
C MET A 80 10.49 -0.46 -7.59
N PRO A 81 11.61 -0.59 -8.33
CA PRO A 81 11.61 -0.74 -9.78
C PRO A 81 10.60 -1.78 -10.28
N ALA A 82 9.82 -1.38 -11.30
CA ALA A 82 8.81 -2.21 -11.94
C ALA A 82 7.66 -2.71 -11.04
N PHE A 83 7.37 -2.05 -9.91
CA PHE A 83 6.18 -2.38 -9.13
C PHE A 83 4.90 -2.25 -9.99
N PRO A 84 4.05 -3.29 -10.09
CA PRO A 84 2.92 -3.33 -11.03
C PRO A 84 1.67 -2.63 -10.46
N ARG A 85 1.71 -1.29 -10.37
CA ARG A 85 0.67 -0.48 -9.74
C ARG A 85 -0.68 -0.61 -10.43
N GLU A 86 -0.71 -0.56 -11.76
CA GLU A 86 -1.92 -0.68 -12.58
C GLU A 86 -2.58 -2.04 -12.39
N THR A 87 -1.77 -3.11 -12.32
CA THR A 87 -2.24 -4.46 -12.02
C THR A 87 -2.88 -4.53 -10.64
N LEU A 88 -2.26 -3.95 -9.61
CA LEU A 88 -2.83 -3.89 -8.27
C LEU A 88 -4.18 -3.14 -8.23
N ILE A 89 -4.27 -2.00 -8.92
CA ILE A 89 -5.52 -1.22 -9.01
C ILE A 89 -6.60 -2.06 -9.71
N ALA A 90 -6.28 -2.69 -10.84
CA ALA A 90 -7.21 -3.54 -11.58
C ALA A 90 -7.68 -4.75 -10.75
N MET A 91 -6.78 -5.39 -9.99
CA MET A 91 -7.12 -6.47 -9.06
C MET A 91 -8.06 -5.96 -7.96
N THR A 92 -7.76 -4.80 -7.36
CA THR A 92 -8.59 -4.18 -6.30
C THR A 92 -10.00 -3.93 -6.80
N GLN A 93 -10.14 -3.38 -8.00
CA GLN A 93 -11.41 -3.06 -8.64
C GLN A 93 -12.32 -4.27 -8.86
N LYS A 94 -11.79 -5.50 -8.96
CA LYS A 94 -12.59 -6.74 -9.05
C LYS A 94 -13.41 -6.99 -7.78
N TYR A 95 -12.96 -6.49 -6.64
CA TYR A 95 -13.52 -6.74 -5.31
C TYR A 95 -14.38 -5.59 -4.77
N LEU A 96 -14.51 -4.49 -5.51
CA LEU A 96 -15.35 -3.36 -5.10
C LEU A 96 -16.84 -3.64 -5.32
N ARG A 97 -17.67 -3.18 -4.38
CA ARG A 97 -19.13 -3.21 -4.55
C ARG A 97 -19.56 -2.38 -5.76
N ARG A 98 -20.60 -2.86 -6.46
CA ARG A 98 -21.18 -2.20 -7.64
C ARG A 98 -22.63 -1.79 -7.34
N PRO A 99 -23.10 -0.64 -7.86
CA PRO A 99 -22.37 0.29 -8.73
C PRO A 99 -21.34 1.16 -7.99
N LEU A 100 -21.59 1.45 -6.72
CA LEU A 100 -20.72 2.25 -5.84
C LEU A 100 -20.09 1.37 -4.75
N PRO A 101 -18.83 1.62 -4.34
CA PRO A 101 -17.95 2.73 -4.75
C PRO A 101 -17.20 2.54 -6.08
N TYR A 102 -17.33 1.38 -6.75
CA TYR A 102 -16.55 1.03 -7.93
C TYR A 102 -16.43 2.14 -8.99
N GLN A 103 -17.53 2.85 -9.29
CA GLN A 103 -17.56 3.87 -10.34
C GLN A 103 -16.91 5.21 -9.96
N VAL A 104 -16.79 5.53 -8.66
CA VAL A 104 -16.49 6.91 -8.21
C VAL A 104 -15.21 7.02 -7.40
N VAL A 105 -14.72 5.93 -6.81
CA VAL A 105 -13.49 5.95 -6.01
C VAL A 105 -12.29 6.33 -6.88
N ARG A 106 -11.51 7.32 -6.45
CA ARG A 106 -10.31 7.77 -7.15
C ARG A 106 -9.06 7.13 -6.56
N PHE A 107 -8.22 6.55 -7.42
CA PHE A 107 -6.91 6.06 -7.01
C PHE A 107 -5.84 7.11 -7.29
N ILE A 108 -5.03 7.45 -6.30
CA ILE A 108 -3.98 8.47 -6.37
C ILE A 108 -2.66 7.81 -5.98
N ALA A 109 -1.60 8.04 -6.77
CA ALA A 109 -0.26 7.63 -6.37
C ALA A 109 0.27 8.57 -5.26
N ALA A 110 0.79 8.00 -4.18
CA ALA A 110 1.44 8.79 -3.14
C ALA A 110 2.69 9.49 -3.70
N SER A 111 2.98 10.69 -3.19
CA SER A 111 4.30 11.28 -3.35
C SER A 111 5.34 10.45 -2.58
N SER A 112 6.53 10.27 -3.16
CA SER A 112 7.67 9.62 -2.50
C SER A 112 8.81 10.62 -2.31
N SER A 113 9.17 10.84 -1.05
CA SER A 113 10.28 11.70 -0.60
C SER A 113 10.59 11.40 0.86
N ASP A 114 11.87 11.42 1.22
CA ASP A 114 12.35 11.17 2.59
C ASP A 114 11.75 12.13 3.62
N PHE A 115 11.38 13.34 3.18
CA PHE A 115 10.84 14.37 4.05
C PHE A 115 9.33 14.29 4.25
N ASN A 116 8.59 13.46 3.51
CA ASN A 116 7.12 13.44 3.59
C ASN A 116 6.61 13.14 5.01
N GLY A 117 7.28 12.23 5.72
CA GLY A 117 6.94 11.94 7.12
C GLY A 117 7.19 13.13 8.05
N ALA A 118 8.35 13.78 7.93
CA ALA A 118 8.70 14.95 8.73
C ALA A 118 7.79 16.16 8.43
N GLN A 119 7.49 16.40 7.15
CA GLN A 119 6.57 17.45 6.72
C GLN A 119 5.14 17.18 7.22
N GLY A 120 4.67 15.93 7.14
CA GLY A 120 3.37 15.55 7.69
C GLY A 120 3.27 15.81 9.20
N ALA A 121 4.32 15.49 9.95
CA ALA A 121 4.41 15.79 11.37
C ALA A 121 4.40 17.31 11.64
N ALA A 122 5.14 18.10 10.85
CA ALA A 122 5.17 19.55 10.95
C ALA A 122 3.82 20.20 10.62
N ILE A 123 3.14 19.73 9.57
CA ILE A 123 1.77 20.17 9.20
C ILE A 123 0.80 19.87 10.34
N LEU A 124 0.84 18.66 10.91
CA LEU A 124 -0.01 18.29 12.03
C LEU A 124 0.28 19.14 13.29
N ALA A 125 1.55 19.41 13.57
CA ALA A 125 1.95 20.31 14.66
C ALA A 125 1.44 21.74 14.42
N HIS A 126 1.57 22.26 13.20
CA HIS A 126 1.03 23.56 12.83
C HIS A 126 -0.48 23.61 13.02
N GLN A 127 -1.23 22.59 12.58
CA GLN A 127 -2.68 22.53 12.75
C GLN A 127 -3.14 22.49 14.22
N ARG A 128 -2.33 21.91 15.11
CA ARG A 128 -2.66 21.74 16.53
C ARG A 128 -2.23 22.91 17.41
N PHE A 129 -1.10 23.55 17.08
CA PHE A 129 -0.43 24.48 17.98
C PHE A 129 -0.32 25.91 17.42
N LEU A 130 -0.57 26.12 16.13
CA LEU A 130 -0.58 27.44 15.51
C LEU A 130 -1.99 27.78 15.03
N PRO A 131 -2.39 29.07 15.09
CA PRO A 131 -3.69 29.47 14.60
C PRO A 131 -3.79 29.17 13.10
N GLN A 132 -4.90 28.56 12.70
CA GLN A 132 -5.26 28.52 11.30
C GLN A 132 -5.54 29.97 10.88
N SER A 133 -4.72 30.52 10.00
CA SER A 133 -5.09 31.76 9.33
C SER A 133 -6.40 31.45 8.59
N CYS A 134 -7.51 32.01 9.08
CA CYS A 134 -8.74 32.06 8.32
C CYS A 134 -8.44 32.89 7.07
N ALA A 135 -8.02 32.22 6.00
CA ALA A 135 -8.07 32.80 4.67
C ALA A 135 -9.55 33.03 4.39
N LYS A 136 -10.03 34.24 4.69
CA LYS A 136 -11.27 34.76 4.12
C LYS A 136 -11.04 34.74 2.61
N VAL A 137 -11.60 33.73 1.95
CA VAL A 137 -11.80 33.76 0.50
C VAL A 137 -12.74 34.94 0.23
N PRO A 138 -12.41 35.86 -0.70
CA PRO A 138 -13.27 36.99 -1.04
C PRO A 138 -14.62 36.56 -1.59
#